data_AF-A0A380JY28-F1
#
_entry.id   AF-A0A380JY28-F1
#
_cell.length_a   1.000
_cell.length_b   1.000
_cell.length_c   1.000
_cell.angle_alpha   90.00
_cell.angle_beta   90.00
_cell.angle_gamma   90.00
#
_symmetry.space_group_name_H-M   'P 1'
#
loop_
_entity.id
_entity.type
_entity.pdbx_description
1 polymer ?
#
loop_
_entity_poly.entity_id
_entity_poly.type
_entity_poly.pdbx_seq_one_letter_code
_entity_poly.pdbx_strand_id
1 'polypeptide(L)'
;MEKDGKQYRTLSASLPQQSGKIYFYCQVSEIGDKKGIKKLLAAGYQAGKNHVFDGQLQFYLPEENRIHFTVSGRVLSQTKIKKVTAQSKPTDEVGVYEIQVVAKNALIDFLLDHQDLVY
;
A
#
# COMPACT_ATOMS: atom_id res chain seq x y z
N MET A 1 11.28 13.86 -1.72
CA MET A 1 11.25 15.19 -1.05
C MET A 1 12.22 15.12 0.11
N GLU A 2 13.06 16.15 0.30
CA GLU A 2 13.92 16.28 1.48
C GLU A 2 13.27 17.27 2.45
N LYS A 3 13.25 16.92 3.73
CA LYS A 3 12.73 17.78 4.81
C LYS A 3 13.51 17.50 6.09
N ASP A 4 14.04 18.54 6.73
CA ASP A 4 14.81 18.46 7.97
C ASP A 4 16.05 17.54 7.87
N GLY A 5 16.73 17.53 6.70
CA GLY A 5 17.87 16.66 6.41
C GLY A 5 17.53 15.17 6.27
N LYS A 6 16.23 14.83 6.23
CA LYS A 6 15.73 13.48 5.98
C LYS A 6 15.16 13.39 4.56
N GLN A 7 15.41 12.26 3.91
CA GLN A 7 14.87 11.98 2.60
C GLN A 7 13.61 11.11 2.71
N TYR A 8 12.64 11.42 1.87
CA TYR A 8 11.38 10.68 1.80
C TYR A 8 11.04 10.29 0.37
N ARG A 9 10.41 9.11 0.23
CA ARG A 9 10.02 8.50 -1.04
C ARG A 9 8.67 7.81 -0.90
N THR A 10 7.91 7.82 -2.00
CA THR A 10 6.69 7.03 -2.12
C THR A 10 6.97 5.89 -3.08
N LEU A 11 6.85 4.65 -2.59
CA LEU A 11 6.87 3.45 -3.43
C LEU A 11 5.43 3.02 -3.67
N SER A 12 5.12 2.51 -4.86
CA SER A 12 3.75 2.10 -5.17
C SER A 12 3.70 0.94 -6.15
N ALA A 13 2.71 0.09 -5.98
CA ALA A 13 2.42 -1.05 -6.83
C ALA A 13 0.97 -0.99 -7.31
N SER A 14 0.73 -1.42 -8.55
CA SER A 14 -0.64 -1.58 -9.05
C SER A 14 -1.17 -2.94 -8.63
N LEU A 15 -2.44 -2.98 -8.23
CA LEU A 15 -3.12 -4.22 -7.92
C LEU A 15 -3.67 -4.86 -9.21
N PRO A 16 -3.79 -6.20 -9.25
CA PRO A 16 -4.44 -6.91 -10.33
C PRO A 16 -5.86 -6.42 -10.60
N GLN A 17 -6.37 -6.78 -11.78
CA GLN A 17 -7.74 -6.47 -12.20
C GLN A 17 -8.05 -4.96 -12.20
N GLN A 18 -7.04 -4.08 -12.28
CA GLN A 18 -7.20 -2.63 -12.21
C GLN A 18 -7.93 -2.17 -10.94
N SER A 19 -7.82 -2.94 -9.85
CA SER A 19 -8.53 -2.71 -8.58
C SER A 19 -7.93 -1.57 -7.75
N GLY A 20 -6.84 -0.96 -8.20
CA GLY A 20 -6.24 0.24 -7.63
C GLY A 20 -4.73 0.15 -7.50
N LYS A 21 -4.18 0.93 -6.57
CA LYS A 21 -2.75 0.95 -6.23
C LYS A 21 -2.56 0.99 -4.73
N ILE A 22 -1.54 0.26 -4.26
CA ILE A 22 -1.01 0.41 -2.90
C ILE A 22 0.19 1.35 -2.97
N TYR A 23 0.32 2.24 -2.00
CA TYR A 23 1.50 3.09 -1.86
C TYR A 23 2.01 3.08 -0.42
N PHE A 24 3.33 3.15 -0.29
CA PHE A 24 4.06 3.25 0.97
C PHE A 24 4.85 4.56 0.96
N TYR A 25 4.66 5.37 1.99
CA TYR A 25 5.44 6.57 2.22
C TYR A 25 6.53 6.26 3.24
N CYS A 26 7.78 6.41 2.79
CA CYS A 26 8.95 5.93 3.49
C CYS A 26 9.89 7.09 3.80
N GLN A 27 10.50 7.07 4.98
CA GLN A 27 11.79 7.73 5.19
C GLN A 27 12.89 6.80 4.64
N VAL A 28 13.77 7.36 3.83
CA VAL A 28 14.88 6.64 3.19
C VAL A 28 16.22 7.24 3.59
N SER A 29 17.28 6.50 3.33
CA SER A 29 18.67 6.89 3.54
C SER A 29 19.46 6.56 2.28
N GLU A 30 20.20 7.54 1.79
CA GLU A 30 21.16 7.41 0.69
C GLU A 30 22.51 7.82 1.27
N ILE A 31 23.33 6.84 1.70
CA ILE A 31 24.68 7.09 2.23
C ILE A 31 25.67 6.41 1.27
N GLY A 32 26.36 7.22 0.46
CA GLY A 32 27.19 6.72 -0.63
C GLY A 32 26.36 5.87 -1.59
N ASP A 33 26.84 4.67 -1.91
CA ASP A 33 26.13 3.72 -2.79
C ASP A 33 25.04 2.90 -2.08
N LYS A 34 24.90 3.04 -0.76
CA LYS A 34 23.90 2.30 0.01
C LYS A 34 22.59 3.08 0.09
N LYS A 35 21.55 2.52 -0.51
CA LYS A 35 20.16 2.99 -0.42
C LYS A 35 19.36 2.07 0.49
N GLY A 36 18.55 2.65 1.37
CA GLY A 36 17.69 1.89 2.27
C GLY A 36 16.48 2.66 2.75
N ILE A 37 15.44 1.92 3.09
CA ILE A 37 14.22 2.32 3.77
C ILE A 37 14.52 2.29 5.27
N LYS A 38 14.55 3.47 5.90
CA LYS A 38 14.78 3.59 7.35
C LYS A 38 13.51 3.40 8.15
N LYS A 39 12.37 3.85 7.62
CA LYS A 39 11.09 3.80 8.34
C LYS A 39 9.92 3.88 7.38
N LEU A 40 8.91 3.04 7.61
CA LEU A 40 7.58 3.22 7.03
C LEU A 40 6.78 4.24 7.85
N LEU A 41 6.31 5.28 7.18
CA LEU A 41 5.55 6.37 7.81
C LEU A 41 4.05 6.20 7.59
N ALA A 42 3.67 5.73 6.41
CA ALA A 42 2.29 5.43 6.06
C ALA A 42 2.23 4.39 4.95
N ALA A 43 1.12 3.67 4.88
CA ALA A 43 0.66 3.14 3.60
C ALA A 43 -0.76 3.60 3.34
N GLY A 44 -1.15 3.50 2.08
CA GLY A 44 -2.50 3.79 1.68
C GLY A 44 -2.85 3.09 0.39
N TYR A 45 -4.10 3.29 0.02
CA TYR A 45 -4.70 2.70 -1.16
C TYR A 45 -5.38 3.78 -1.98
N GLN A 46 -5.15 3.74 -3.27
CA GLN A 46 -5.83 4.54 -4.26
C GLN A 46 -6.73 3.64 -5.09
N ALA A 47 -8.03 3.96 -5.12
CA ALA A 47 -9.00 3.21 -5.90
C ALA A 47 -8.69 3.18 -7.40
N GLY A 48 -9.05 2.07 -8.04
CA GLY A 48 -9.05 1.95 -9.48
C GLY A 48 -10.08 2.86 -10.16
N LYS A 49 -10.11 2.83 -11.49
CA LYS A 49 -11.11 3.60 -12.24
C LYS A 49 -12.49 2.94 -12.18
N ASN A 50 -12.52 1.63 -12.39
CA ASN A 50 -13.74 0.84 -12.52
C ASN A 50 -13.89 -0.23 -11.44
N HIS A 51 -12.83 -0.57 -10.71
CA HIS A 51 -12.83 -1.61 -9.68
C HIS A 51 -12.17 -1.08 -8.41
N VAL A 52 -12.65 -1.55 -7.27
CA VAL A 52 -12.10 -1.24 -5.95
C VAL A 52 -11.76 -2.50 -5.17
N PHE A 53 -10.64 -2.47 -4.48
CA PHE A 53 -10.27 -3.44 -3.46
C PHE A 53 -10.90 -3.10 -2.10
N ASP A 54 -11.47 -4.11 -1.45
CA ASP A 54 -11.95 -4.12 -0.06
C ASP A 54 -11.36 -5.35 0.65
N GLY A 55 -10.56 -5.14 1.69
CA GLY A 55 -9.88 -6.24 2.38
C GLY A 55 -8.69 -5.78 3.22
N GLN A 56 -7.71 -6.67 3.36
CA GLN A 56 -6.53 -6.44 4.17
C GLN A 56 -5.27 -6.28 3.32
N LEU A 57 -4.39 -5.39 3.75
CA LEU A 57 -3.02 -5.21 3.28
C LEU A 57 -2.08 -5.58 4.43
N GLN A 58 -1.24 -6.58 4.25
CA GLN A 58 -0.18 -6.96 5.19
C GLN A 58 1.16 -6.61 4.55
N PHE A 59 2.12 -6.11 5.31
CA PHE A 59 3.44 -5.75 4.78
C PHE A 59 4.52 -5.89 5.83
N TYR A 60 5.74 -6.10 5.35
CA TYR A 60 6.94 -6.10 6.17
C TYR A 60 8.18 -5.69 5.37
N LEU A 61 9.26 -5.35 6.07
CA LEU A 61 10.57 -5.08 5.49
C LEU A 61 11.46 -6.32 5.65
N PRO A 62 11.54 -7.22 4.64
CA PRO A 62 12.49 -8.34 4.70
C PRO A 62 13.96 -7.90 4.71
N GLU A 63 14.26 -6.78 4.03
CA GLU A 63 15.62 -6.28 3.77
C GLU A 63 15.60 -4.75 3.81
N GLU A 64 16.76 -4.11 4.00
CA GLU A 64 16.86 -2.65 4.14
C GLU A 64 16.27 -1.85 2.97
N ASN A 65 16.15 -2.41 1.77
CA ASN A 65 15.66 -1.71 0.57
C ASN A 65 14.38 -2.31 -0.04
N ARG A 66 13.73 -3.26 0.64
CA ARG A 66 12.57 -3.97 0.10
C ARG A 66 11.38 -3.88 1.05
N ILE A 67 10.21 -3.63 0.48
CA ILE A 67 8.91 -3.82 1.15
C ILE A 67 8.26 -5.02 0.49
N HIS A 68 8.02 -6.07 1.27
CA HIS A 68 7.13 -7.14 0.86
C HIS A 68 5.72 -6.79 1.33
N PHE A 69 4.72 -6.96 0.46
CA PHE A 69 3.33 -6.82 0.87
C PHE A 69 2.43 -7.86 0.23
N THR A 70 1.36 -8.19 0.95
CA THR A 70 0.28 -9.06 0.50
C THR A 70 -1.04 -8.33 0.67
N VAL A 71 -1.91 -8.39 -0.35
CA VAL A 71 -3.31 -7.98 -0.24
C VAL A 71 -4.21 -9.20 -0.31
N SER A 72 -5.22 -9.26 0.57
CA SER A 72 -6.22 -10.33 0.58
C SER A 72 -7.61 -9.75 0.80
N GLY A 73 -8.55 -10.01 -0.11
CA GLY A 73 -9.89 -9.43 0.00
C GLY A 73 -10.75 -9.63 -1.23
N ARG A 74 -11.65 -8.67 -1.45
CA ARG A 74 -12.66 -8.65 -2.51
C ARG A 74 -12.33 -7.56 -3.51
N VAL A 75 -12.61 -7.84 -4.78
CA VAL A 75 -12.64 -6.85 -5.85
C VAL A 75 -14.11 -6.56 -6.16
N LEU A 76 -14.49 -5.29 -6.05
CA LEU A 76 -15.87 -4.84 -6.24
C LEU A 76 -15.96 -3.91 -7.45
N SER A 77 -17.07 -3.95 -8.17
CA SER A 77 -17.35 -3.04 -9.28
C SER A 77 -17.62 -1.63 -8.78
N GLN A 78 -16.90 -0.65 -9.30
CA GLN A 78 -16.97 0.72 -8.83
C GLN A 78 -18.10 1.47 -9.53
N THR A 79 -19.27 1.52 -8.89
CA THR A 79 -20.38 2.36 -9.36
C THR A 79 -20.45 3.68 -8.61
N LYS A 80 -20.15 3.69 -7.30
CA LYS A 80 -19.98 4.89 -6.45
C LYS A 80 -18.99 4.59 -5.31
N ILE A 81 -18.03 5.49 -5.05
CA ILE A 81 -17.20 5.43 -3.84
C ILE A 81 -17.72 6.48 -2.85
N LYS A 82 -18.14 6.05 -1.65
CA LYS A 82 -18.51 7.00 -0.58
C LYS A 82 -17.32 7.40 0.29
N LYS A 83 -16.51 6.43 0.70
CA LYS A 83 -15.33 6.60 1.54
C LYS A 83 -14.52 5.31 1.48
N VAL A 84 -13.21 5.43 1.36
CA VAL A 84 -12.28 4.34 1.65
C VAL A 84 -11.55 4.72 2.92
N THR A 85 -11.62 3.86 3.93
CA THR A 85 -10.88 4.07 5.17
C THR A 85 -9.74 3.08 5.20
N ALA A 86 -8.51 3.58 5.21
CA ALA A 86 -7.32 2.82 5.56
C ALA A 86 -6.86 3.33 6.92
N GLN A 87 -6.91 2.48 7.95
CA GLN A 87 -6.40 2.83 9.27
C GLN A 87 -4.96 2.36 9.38
N SER A 88 -4.03 3.28 9.66
CA SER A 88 -2.64 2.92 9.94
C SER A 88 -2.23 3.19 11.38
N LYS A 89 -1.46 2.25 11.95
CA LYS A 89 -0.59 2.52 13.10
C LYS A 89 0.85 2.49 12.60
N PRO A 90 1.71 3.43 13.02
CA PRO A 90 3.13 3.33 12.75
C PRO A 90 3.63 2.03 13.39
N THR A 91 4.16 1.12 12.59
CA THR A 91 4.85 -0.06 13.08
C THR A 91 6.22 -0.10 12.45
N ASP A 92 7.21 -0.39 13.28
CA ASP A 92 8.59 -0.08 12.90
C ASP A 92 9.10 -0.95 11.75
N GLU A 93 8.52 -2.13 11.47
CA GLU A 93 8.93 -2.98 10.34
C GLU A 93 7.84 -3.92 9.76
N VAL A 94 6.71 -4.15 10.45
CA VAL A 94 5.63 -5.06 10.02
C VAL A 94 4.27 -4.44 10.32
N GLY A 95 3.31 -4.48 9.40
CA GLY A 95 1.97 -3.96 9.68
C GLY A 95 0.84 -4.61 8.88
N VAL A 96 -0.38 -4.38 9.36
CA VAL A 96 -1.63 -4.81 8.73
C VAL A 96 -2.57 -3.62 8.68
N TYR A 97 -3.15 -3.36 7.51
CA TYR A 97 -4.13 -2.32 7.26
C TYR A 97 -5.41 -2.92 6.70
N GLU A 98 -6.53 -2.45 7.24
CA GLU A 98 -7.84 -2.77 6.69
C GLU A 98 -8.26 -1.65 5.74
N ILE A 99 -8.68 -2.03 4.54
CA ILE A 99 -9.21 -1.17 3.51
C ILE A 99 -10.69 -1.51 3.39
N GLN A 100 -11.55 -0.63 3.91
CA GLN A 100 -13.00 -0.83 3.88
C GLN A 100 -13.66 0.11 2.87
N VAL A 101 -14.51 -0.44 2.01
CA VAL A 101 -15.32 0.29 1.02
C VAL A 101 -16.77 0.36 1.50
N VAL A 102 -17.24 1.57 1.85
CA VAL A 102 -18.57 1.78 2.48
C VAL A 102 -19.71 1.97 1.46
N ALA A 103 -19.62 1.36 0.28
CA ALA A 103 -20.59 1.53 -0.81
C ALA A 103 -21.18 0.19 -1.29
N LYS A 104 -22.42 0.23 -1.81
CA LYS A 104 -23.06 -0.94 -2.44
C LYS A 104 -22.47 -1.16 -3.84
N ASN A 105 -21.36 -1.89 -3.90
CA ASN A 105 -20.73 -2.33 -5.14
C ASN A 105 -20.99 -3.84 -5.35
N ALA A 106 -21.03 -4.29 -6.60
CA ALA A 106 -21.19 -5.71 -6.88
C ALA A 106 -19.84 -6.42 -6.73
N LEU A 107 -19.83 -7.61 -6.12
CA LEU A 107 -18.63 -8.45 -6.10
C LEU A 107 -18.28 -8.87 -7.52
N ILE A 108 -17.01 -8.68 -7.90
CA ILE A 108 -16.45 -9.18 -9.16
C ILE A 108 -15.67 -10.46 -8.89
N ASP A 109 -14.78 -10.41 -7.90
CA ASP A 109 -13.84 -11.50 -7.62
C ASP A 109 -13.25 -11.39 -6.20
N PHE A 110 -12.45 -12.38 -5.82
CA PHE A 110 -11.55 -12.33 -4.67
C PHE A 110 -10.12 -12.13 -5.14
N LEU A 111 -9.33 -11.39 -4.36
CA LEU A 111 -7.93 -11.12 -4.64
C LEU A 111 -7.06 -11.65 -3.51
N LEU A 112 -6.05 -12.44 -3.86
CA LEU A 112 -4.87 -12.70 -3.05
C LEU A 112 -3.65 -12.43 -3.93
N ASP A 113 -2.87 -11.43 -3.57
CA ASP A 113 -1.74 -10.97 -4.38
C ASP A 113 -0.58 -10.56 -3.48
N HIS A 114 0.64 -10.96 -3.86
CA HIS A 114 1.87 -10.67 -3.14
C HIS A 114 2.87 -10.00 -4.08
N GLN A 115 3.51 -8.93 -3.61
CA GLN A 115 4.46 -8.18 -4.42
C GLN A 115 5.60 -7.63 -3.56
N ASP A 116 6.73 -7.38 -4.22
CA ASP A 116 7.90 -6.71 -3.65
C ASP A 116 8.09 -5.33 -4.30
N LEU A 117 8.30 -4.32 -3.46
CA LEU A 117 8.73 -2.99 -3.89
C LEU A 117 10.17 -2.74 -3.45
N VAL A 118 11.03 -2.38 -4.40
CA VAL A 118 12.46 -2.12 -4.16
C VAL A 118 12.75 -0.62 -4.28
N TYR A 119 13.56 -0.10 -3.35
CA TYR A 119 14.07 1.27 -3.35
C TYR A 119 15.46 1.39 -3.97
#